data_AF-A0A7W5SAG2-F1
#
_entry.id   AF-A0A7W5SAG2-F1
#
_cell.length_a   1.000
_cell.length_b   1.000
_cell.length_c   1.000
_cell.angle_alpha   90.00
_cell.angle_beta   90.00
_cell.angle_gamma   90.00
#
_symmetry.space_group_name_H-M   'P 1'
#
loop_
_entity.id
_entity.type
_entity.pdbx_description
1 polymer ?
#
loop_
_entity_poly.entity_id
_entity_poly.type
_entity_poly.pdbx_seq_one_letter_code
_entity_poly.pdbx_strand_id
1 'polypeptide(L)' 'MTSDDTTTVLDAANEAAVRMMLEKLTDHDVTVVYNNVGGIGPIGDVAAQAMKDRNIDL' A
#
# COMPACT_ATOMS: atom_id res chain seq x y z
N MET A 1 -19.75 -13.64 21.49
CA MET A 1 -19.11 -13.70 20.17
C MET A 1 -18.36 -12.39 20.04
N THR A 2 -17.07 -12.36 20.38
CA THR A 2 -16.27 -11.14 20.32
C THR A 2 -15.72 -11.09 18.90
N SER A 3 -16.26 -10.19 18.07
CA SER A 3 -15.62 -9.84 16.80
C SER A 3 -14.28 -9.22 17.16
N ASP A 4 -13.22 -9.96 16.89
CA ASP A 4 -11.86 -9.46 17.07
C ASP A 4 -11.59 -8.53 15.88
N ASP A 5 -12.02 -7.28 15.99
CA ASP A 5 -11.68 -6.19 15.06
C ASP A 5 -10.20 -5.84 15.23
N THR A 6 -9.32 -6.79 14.88
CA THR A 6 -7.90 -6.50 14.76
C THR A 6 -7.71 -5.71 13.47
N THR A 7 -7.91 -4.39 13.53
CA THR A 7 -7.46 -3.48 12.47
C THR A 7 -5.98 -3.73 12.28
N THR A 8 -5.62 -4.40 11.18
CA THR A 8 -4.24 -4.74 10.87
C THR A 8 -3.56 -3.45 10.44
N VAL A 9 -2.99 -2.71 11.38
CA VAL A 9 -2.22 -1.50 11.13
C VAL A 9 -0.78 -1.89 10.81
N LEU A 10 -0.22 -1.33 9.73
CA LEU A 10 1.22 -1.33 9.56
C LEU A 10 1.81 -0.36 10.58
N ASP A 11 2.73 -0.83 11.41
CA ASP A 11 3.56 0.08 12.19
C ASP A 11 4.48 0.91 11.27
N ALA A 12 5.05 1.99 11.79
CA ALA A 12 5.86 2.91 11.00
C ALA A 12 7.10 2.25 10.35
N ALA A 13 7.67 1.21 10.97
CA ALA A 13 8.83 0.51 10.39
C ALA A 13 8.41 -0.37 9.22
N ASN A 14 7.28 -1.06 9.35
CA ASN A 14 6.68 -1.85 8.29
C ASN A 14 6.15 -0.98 7.15
N GLU A 15 5.57 0.18 7.45
CA GLU A 15 5.14 1.16 6.43
C GLU A 15 6.34 1.65 5.61
N ALA A 16 7.45 1.99 6.28
CA ALA A 16 8.68 2.39 5.61
C ALA A 16 9.28 1.25 4.76
N ALA A 17 9.19 0.00 5.23
CA ALA A 17 9.63 -1.16 4.44
C ALA A 17 8.80 -1.36 3.17
N VAL A 18 7.47 -1.21 3.25
CA VAL A 18 6.58 -1.28 2.09
C VAL A 18 6.86 -0.12 1.14
N ARG A 19 7.02 1.12 1.63
CA ARG A 19 7.40 2.26 0.79
C ARG A 19 8.70 2.00 0.04
N MET A 20 9.75 1.53 0.72
CA MET A 20 11.03 1.16 0.10
C MET A 20 10.89 0.03 -0.92
N MET A 21 9.94 -0.90 -0.74
CA MET A 21 9.65 -1.93 -1.73
C MET A 21 9.02 -1.31 -2.98
N LEU A 22 8.00 -0.45 -2.82
CA LEU A 22 7.29 0.19 -3.93
C LEU A 22 8.17 1.14 -4.74
N GLU A 23 9.13 1.82 -4.11
CA GLU A 23 10.12 2.67 -4.78
C GLU A 23 10.98 1.89 -5.79
N LYS A 24 11.17 0.59 -5.57
CA LYS A 24 11.95 -0.29 -6.47
C LYS A 24 11.11 -0.90 -7.58
N LEU A 25 9.79 -0.77 -7.51
CA LEU A 25 8.85 -1.32 -8.48
C LEU A 25 8.63 -0.36 -9.64
N THR A 26 8.30 -0.89 -10.82
CA THR A 26 7.86 -0.07 -11.96
C THR A 26 6.48 0.54 -11.71
N ASP A 27 6.08 1.53 -12.50
CA ASP A 27 4.77 2.18 -12.32
C ASP A 27 3.64 1.15 -12.43
N HIS A 28 3.77 0.24 -13.40
CA HIS A 28 2.85 -0.87 -13.61
C HIS A 28 2.75 -1.77 -12.38
N ASP A 29 3.87 -2.15 -11.80
CA ASP A 29 3.91 -3.06 -10.65
C ASP A 29 3.30 -2.40 -9.39
N VAL A 30 3.47 -1.09 -9.21
CA VAL A 30 2.81 -0.37 -8.11
C VAL A 30 1.30 -0.36 -8.30
N THR A 31 0.80 -0.13 -9.52
CA THR A 31 -0.63 -0.24 -9.83
C THR A 31 -1.16 -1.65 -9.58
N VAL A 32 -0.38 -2.69 -9.94
CA VAL A 32 -0.74 -4.08 -9.67
C VAL A 32 -0.83 -4.36 -8.17
N VAL A 33 0.10 -3.84 -7.36
CA VAL A 33 0.03 -3.97 -5.89
C VAL A 33 -1.22 -3.29 -5.34
N TYR A 34 -1.50 -2.05 -5.75
CA TYR A 34 -2.70 -1.31 -5.34
C TYR A 34 -3.99 -2.09 -5.66
N ASN A 35 -4.10 -2.63 -6.87
CA ASN A 35 -5.25 -3.41 -7.31
C ASN A 35 -5.37 -4.75 -6.57
N ASN A 36 -4.25 -5.44 -6.30
CA ASN A 36 -4.24 -6.73 -5.60
C ASN A 36 -4.72 -6.61 -4.15
N VAL A 37 -4.44 -5.48 -3.48
CA VAL A 37 -4.93 -5.21 -2.13
C VAL A 37 -6.31 -4.56 -2.11
N GLY A 38 -6.95 -4.41 -3.28
CA GLY A 38 -8.28 -3.81 -3.41
C GLY A 38 -8.32 -2.31 -3.11
N GLY A 39 -7.17 -1.64 -3.15
CA GLY A 39 -7.04 -0.19 -2.92
C GLY A 39 -7.40 0.31 -1.52
N ILE A 40 -7.60 -0.60 -0.55
CA ILE A 40 -8.07 -0.28 0.80
C ILE A 40 -7.15 -0.94 1.82
N GLY A 41 -6.86 -0.23 2.91
CA GLY A 41 -6.02 -0.71 4.01
C GLY A 41 -4.57 -0.23 3.89
N PRO A 42 -3.73 -0.51 4.89
CA PRO A 42 -2.47 0.22 5.05
C PRO A 42 -1.47 0.02 3.91
N ILE A 43 -1.46 -1.16 3.26
CA ILE A 43 -0.65 -1.37 2.05
C ILE A 43 -1.24 -0.63 0.84
N GLY A 44 -2.57 -0.59 0.73
CA GLY A 44 -3.28 0.16 -0.31
C GLY A 44 -3.05 1.66 -0.19
N ASP A 45 -3.06 2.21 1.03
CA ASP A 45 -2.78 3.62 1.30
C ASP A 45 -1.33 3.98 0.92
N VAL A 46 -0.36 3.13 1.26
CA VAL A 46 1.05 3.33 0.88
C VAL A 46 1.22 3.21 -0.64
N ALA A 47 0.52 2.29 -1.30
CA ALA A 47 0.53 2.17 -2.75
C ALA A 47 -0.10 3.39 -3.43
N ALA A 48 -1.23 3.90 -2.92
CA ALA A 48 -1.87 5.11 -3.43
C ALA A 48 -0.96 6.34 -3.30
N GLN A 49 -0.24 6.47 -2.19
CA GLN A 49 0.75 7.55 -2.03
C GLN A 49 1.90 7.41 -3.02
N ALA A 50 2.45 6.20 -3.20
CA ALA A 50 3.49 5.96 -4.19
C ALA A 50 3.01 6.27 -5.61
N MET A 51 1.77 5.93 -5.96
CA MET A 51 1.16 6.29 -7.25
C MET A 51 1.04 7.81 -7.43
N LYS A 52 0.62 8.52 -6.39
CA LYS A 52 0.52 9.98 -6.39
C LYS A 52 1.87 10.66 -6.54
N ASP A 53 2.88 10.22 -5.80
CA ASP A 53 4.25 10.77 -5.86
C ASP A 53 4.88 10.60 -7.25
N ARG A 54 4.48 9.54 -7.95
CA ARG A 54 4.96 9.18 -9.31
C ARG A 54 4.07 9.71 -10.43
N ASN A 55 2.96 10.36 -10.10
CA ASN A 55 1.95 10.83 -11.06
C ASN A 55 1.43 9.69 -11.97
N ILE A 56 1.21 8.52 -11.39
CA ILE A 56 0.56 7.38 -12.04
C ILE A 56 -0.94 7.63 -12.04
N ASP A 57 -1.56 7.60 -13.22
CA ASP A 57 -3.00 7.75 -13.35
C ASP A 57 -3.71 6.48 -12.88
N LEU A 58 -4.83 6.65 -12.17
CA LEU A 58 -5.62 5.59 -11.54
C LEU A 58 -6.75 5.10 -12.45
#